data_AF-A0A263DEQ8-F1
#
_entry.id   AF-A0A263DEQ8-F1
#
_cell.length_a   1.000
_cell.length_b   1.000
_cell.length_c   1.000
_cell.angle_alpha   90.00
_cell.angle_beta   90.00
_cell.angle_gamma   90.00
#
_symmetry.space_group_name_H-M   'P 1'
#
loop_
_entity.id
_entity.type
_entity.pdbx_description
1 polymer ?
#
loop_
_entity_poly.entity_id
_entity_poly.type
_entity_poly.pdbx_seq_one_letter_code
_entity_poly.pdbx_strand_id
1 'polypeptide(L)'
;MSLRDLETEVLSLAGHIAAAECRFLQFLAEFDDREGWAGPGIRSCAHWLSWRAGMSVRTAVEHLRVAHALARLPRISEAFAAGRVSYSKVRALTRVTGTDTAALTRIGAAIAAGEPELRHVMVADAETAERVLLDLALSGTAGHVETVVAAVRRRCTPPVDAAARRVLALGR
;
A
#
# COMPACT_ATOMS: atom_id res chain seq x y z
N MET A 1 12.51 27.38 -21.79
CA MET A 1 11.82 26.11 -21.53
C MET A 1 10.34 26.32 -21.74
N SER A 2 9.68 25.50 -22.56
CA SER A 2 8.23 25.60 -22.82
C SER A 2 7.40 24.99 -21.67
N LEU A 3 6.08 25.21 -21.65
CA LEU A 3 5.20 24.56 -20.67
C LEU A 3 5.21 23.03 -20.79
N ARG A 4 5.33 22.48 -22.01
CA ARG A 4 5.43 21.04 -22.25
C ARG A 4 6.76 20.47 -21.74
N ASP A 5 7.84 21.22 -21.92
CA ASP A 5 9.15 20.82 -21.37
C ASP A 5 9.08 20.81 -19.83
N LEU A 6 8.48 21.85 -19.23
CA LEU A 6 8.30 21.92 -17.78
C LEU A 6 7.43 20.77 -17.25
N GLU A 7 6.34 20.43 -17.93
CA GLU A 7 5.49 19.29 -17.59
C GLU A 7 6.29 17.98 -17.63
N THR A 8 7.09 17.79 -18.67
CA THR A 8 7.96 16.60 -18.83
C THR A 8 8.97 16.52 -17.68
N GLU A 9 9.61 17.63 -17.31
CA GLU A 9 10.55 17.68 -16.18
C GLU A 9 9.87 17.39 -14.84
N VAL A 10 8.69 17.98 -14.59
CA VAL A 10 7.93 17.73 -13.36
C VAL A 10 7.55 16.25 -13.24
N LEU A 11 7.09 15.63 -14.33
CA LEU A 11 6.73 14.21 -14.35
C LEU A 11 7.96 13.30 -14.19
N SER A 12 9.08 13.66 -14.81
CA SER A 12 10.37 12.96 -14.64
C SER A 12 10.82 12.97 -13.18
N LEU A 13 10.81 14.15 -12.54
CA LEU A 13 11.15 14.29 -11.12
C LEU A 13 10.17 13.55 -10.22
N ALA A 14 8.88 13.55 -10.52
CA ALA A 14 7.89 12.78 -9.77
C ALA A 14 8.21 11.27 -9.82
N GLY A 15 8.63 10.75 -10.99
CA GLY A 15 9.10 9.38 -11.15
C GLY A 15 10.36 9.09 -10.34
N HIS A 16 11.34 10.00 -10.35
CA HIS A 16 12.56 9.86 -9.55
C HIS A 16 12.28 9.87 -8.04
N ILE A 17 11.37 10.73 -7.58
CA ILE A 17 10.92 10.77 -6.18
C ILE A 17 10.29 9.43 -5.81
N ALA A 18 9.40 8.91 -6.65
CA ALA A 18 8.78 7.61 -6.41
C ALA A 18 9.82 6.47 -6.32
N ALA A 19 10.78 6.43 -7.25
CA ALA A 19 11.86 5.44 -7.23
C ALA A 19 12.73 5.55 -5.95
N ALA A 20 13.09 6.76 -5.55
CA ALA A 20 13.85 7.02 -4.33
C ALA A 20 13.06 6.62 -3.07
N GLU A 21 11.76 6.89 -3.04
CA GLU A 21 10.86 6.52 -1.95
C GLU A 21 10.70 5.00 -1.84
N CYS A 22 10.62 4.28 -2.98
CA CYS A 22 10.64 2.82 -2.99
C CYS A 22 11.90 2.27 -2.30
N ARG A 23 13.07 2.79 -2.69
CA ARG A 23 14.36 2.38 -2.09
C ARG A 23 14.44 2.73 -0.61
N PHE A 24 13.95 3.90 -0.22
CA PHE A 24 13.86 4.28 1.20
C PHE A 24 13.01 3.29 2.00
N LEU A 25 11.84 2.90 1.49
CA LEU A 25 10.95 1.95 2.16
C LEU A 25 11.54 0.54 2.24
N GLN A 26 12.29 0.09 1.23
CA GLN A 26 13.00 -1.19 1.28
C GLN A 26 14.03 -1.22 2.41
N PHE A 27 14.88 -0.19 2.51
CA PHE A 27 15.81 -0.06 3.63
C PHE A 27 15.10 0.10 4.96
N LEU A 28 13.96 0.79 5.00
CA LEU A 28 13.19 0.97 6.22
C LEU A 28 12.62 -0.36 6.75
N ALA A 29 12.09 -1.23 5.88
CA ALA A 29 11.64 -2.56 6.28
C ALA A 29 12.80 -3.37 6.88
N GLU A 30 13.94 -3.44 6.18
CA GLU A 30 15.13 -4.14 6.65
C GLU A 30 15.67 -3.57 7.97
N PHE A 31 15.64 -2.24 8.12
CA PHE A 31 16.07 -1.56 9.34
C PHE A 31 15.14 -1.83 10.53
N ASP A 32 13.82 -1.88 10.30
CA ASP A 32 12.84 -2.23 11.33
C ASP A 32 12.94 -3.70 11.74
N ASP A 33 13.07 -4.62 10.76
CA ASP A 33 13.22 -6.06 10.99
C ASP A 33 14.49 -6.41 11.80
N ARG A 34 15.55 -5.62 11.62
CA ARG A 34 16.81 -5.77 12.35
C ARG A 34 16.83 -5.03 13.69
N GLU A 35 15.70 -4.42 14.08
CA GLU A 35 15.59 -3.57 15.25
C GLU A 35 16.67 -2.46 15.28
N GLY A 36 17.11 -1.96 14.12
CA GLY A 36 18.22 -1.01 14.02
C GLY A 36 17.93 0.35 14.67
N TRP A 37 16.66 0.60 14.97
CA TRP A 37 16.18 1.76 15.71
C TRP A 37 16.35 1.63 17.23
N ALA A 38 16.61 0.43 17.74
CA ALA A 38 16.67 0.16 19.16
C ALA A 38 17.80 0.95 19.84
N GLY A 39 17.49 1.52 20.99
CA GLY A 39 18.42 2.32 21.77
C GLY A 39 17.75 2.92 23.00
N PRO A 40 18.54 3.46 23.94
CA PRO A 40 18.01 4.04 25.17
C PRO A 40 16.94 5.10 24.87
N GLY A 41 15.74 4.92 25.44
CA GLY A 41 14.62 5.86 25.28
C GLY A 41 13.83 5.77 23.96
N ILE A 42 14.21 4.88 23.03
CA ILE A 42 13.46 4.65 21.79
C ILE A 42 12.50 3.48 21.95
N ARG A 43 11.21 3.72 21.68
CA ARG A 43 10.12 2.77 21.95
C ARG A 43 9.64 1.99 20.72
N SER A 44 9.99 2.45 19.52
CA SER A 44 9.63 1.81 18.24
C SER A 44 10.38 2.47 17.07
N CYS A 45 10.42 1.82 15.91
CA CYS A 45 10.95 2.44 14.69
C CYS A 45 10.18 3.71 14.30
N ALA A 46 8.87 3.76 14.52
CA ALA A 46 8.08 4.95 14.27
C ALA A 46 8.50 6.13 15.15
N HIS A 47 8.81 5.85 16.43
CA HIS A 47 9.36 6.85 17.34
C HIS A 47 10.75 7.31 16.90
N TRP A 48 11.60 6.38 16.47
CA TRP A 48 12.92 6.69 15.93
C TRP A 48 12.84 7.59 14.69
N LEU A 49 11.98 7.26 13.72
CA LEU A 49 11.76 8.08 12.52
C LEU A 49 11.25 9.48 12.87
N SER A 50 10.40 9.59 13.88
CA SER A 50 9.89 10.89 14.30
C SER A 50 10.98 11.80 14.83
N TRP A 51 11.90 11.26 15.62
CA TRP A 51 13.04 12.00 16.15
C TRP A 51 14.16 12.23 15.11
N ARG A 52 14.56 11.18 14.39
CA ARG A 52 15.76 11.19 13.54
C ARG A 52 15.53 11.64 12.11
N ALA A 53 14.33 11.43 11.58
CA ALA A 53 13.95 11.80 10.22
C ALA A 53 12.89 12.91 10.16
N GLY A 54 12.52 13.50 11.31
CA GLY A 54 11.59 14.62 11.39
C GLY A 54 10.16 14.30 10.97
N MET A 55 9.78 13.01 10.92
CA MET A 55 8.44 12.61 10.50
C MET A 55 7.41 12.79 11.62
N SER A 56 6.15 13.05 11.27
CA SER A 56 5.08 12.82 12.24
C SER A 56 4.98 11.32 12.55
N VAL A 57 4.63 10.94 13.78
CA VAL A 57 4.46 9.53 14.15
C VAL A 57 3.45 8.84 13.23
N ARG A 58 2.37 9.53 12.83
CA ARG A 58 1.37 9.02 11.88
C ARG A 58 1.99 8.69 10.53
N THR A 59 2.81 9.60 10.01
CA THR A 59 3.55 9.40 8.75
C THR A 59 4.50 8.23 8.85
N ALA A 60 5.25 8.13 9.95
CA ALA A 60 6.21 7.06 10.18
C ALA A 60 5.54 5.67 10.25
N VAL A 61 4.42 5.55 10.98
CA VAL A 61 3.62 4.31 11.03
C VAL A 61 3.10 3.94 9.64
N GLU A 62 2.65 4.92 8.85
CA GLU A 62 2.18 4.67 7.50
C GLU A 62 3.31 4.16 6.59
N HIS A 63 4.49 4.77 6.63
CA HIS A 63 5.66 4.33 5.86
C HIS A 63 6.07 2.92 6.26
N LEU A 64 6.16 2.61 7.56
CA LEU A 64 6.49 1.26 8.04
C LEU A 64 5.49 0.21 7.55
N ARG A 65 4.19 0.52 7.59
CA ARG A 65 3.16 -0.38 7.04
C ARG A 65 3.35 -0.63 5.54
N VAL A 66 3.63 0.42 4.76
CA VAL A 66 3.84 0.28 3.31
C VAL A 66 5.12 -0.50 3.03
N ALA A 67 6.22 -0.18 3.74
CA ALA A 67 7.50 -0.86 3.65
C ALA A 67 7.37 -2.38 3.82
N HIS A 68 6.73 -2.81 4.91
CA HIS A 68 6.50 -4.23 5.19
C HIS A 68 5.52 -4.91 4.23
N ALA A 69 4.54 -4.18 3.69
CA ALA A 69 3.62 -4.73 2.71
C ALA A 69 4.29 -4.98 1.34
N LEU A 70 5.22 -4.11 0.94
CA LEU A 70 5.93 -4.21 -0.35
C LEU A 70 6.79 -5.49 -0.46
N ALA A 71 7.27 -6.03 0.66
CA ALA A 71 8.02 -7.29 0.68
C ALA A 71 7.24 -8.49 0.08
N ARG A 72 5.89 -8.41 0.03
CA ARG A 72 5.03 -9.45 -0.56
C ARG A 72 4.42 -9.05 -1.90
N LEU A 73 4.83 -7.90 -2.44
CA LEU A 73 4.32 -7.33 -3.68
C LEU A 73 5.50 -7.00 -4.62
N PRO A 74 6.18 -8.04 -5.16
CA PRO A 74 7.36 -7.85 -6.00
C PRO A 74 7.09 -7.06 -7.30
N ARG A 75 5.96 -7.28 -7.98
CA ARG A 75 5.62 -6.57 -9.24
C ARG A 75 5.30 -5.10 -8.98
N ILE A 76 4.59 -4.79 -7.89
CA ILE A 76 4.31 -3.41 -7.48
C ILE A 76 5.61 -2.73 -7.03
N SER A 77 6.46 -3.44 -6.28
CA SER A 77 7.78 -2.94 -5.87
C SER A 77 8.66 -2.60 -7.07
N GLU A 78 8.70 -3.47 -8.08
CA GLU A 78 9.43 -3.21 -9.32
C GLU A 78 8.88 -2.00 -10.07
N ALA A 79 7.55 -1.89 -10.23
CA ALA A 79 6.93 -0.73 -10.86
C ALA A 79 7.19 0.57 -10.10
N PHE A 80 7.23 0.51 -8.77
CA PHE A 80 7.49 1.66 -7.92
C PHE A 80 8.96 2.09 -7.98
N ALA A 81 9.89 1.15 -7.93
CA ALA A 81 11.31 1.39 -8.12
C ALA A 81 11.63 1.96 -9.51
N ALA A 82 10.83 1.62 -10.53
CA ALA A 82 10.92 2.19 -11.86
C ALA A 82 10.21 3.56 -12.00
N GLY A 83 9.62 4.11 -10.94
CA GLY A 83 8.90 5.39 -10.97
C GLY A 83 7.57 5.34 -11.75
N ARG A 84 7.07 4.15 -12.11
CA ARG A 84 5.84 3.97 -12.92
C ARG A 84 4.56 4.08 -12.10
N VAL A 85 4.64 3.85 -10.78
CA VAL A 85 3.54 4.04 -9.83
C VAL A 85 3.97 4.97 -8.70
N SER A 86 3.07 5.83 -8.24
CA SER A 86 3.36 6.77 -7.15
C SER A 86 3.12 6.16 -5.76
N TYR A 87 3.76 6.71 -4.74
CA TYR A 87 3.54 6.30 -3.35
C TYR A 87 2.07 6.35 -2.93
N SER A 88 1.29 7.35 -3.35
CA SER A 88 -0.14 7.42 -3.03
C SER A 88 -0.92 6.20 -3.52
N LYS A 89 -0.62 5.72 -4.75
CA LYS A 89 -1.23 4.50 -5.30
C LYS A 89 -0.78 3.27 -4.51
N VAL A 90 0.53 3.09 -4.32
CA VAL A 90 1.12 1.98 -3.56
C VAL A 90 0.55 1.91 -2.14
N ARG A 91 0.48 3.05 -1.46
CA ARG A 91 -0.10 3.20 -0.13
C ARG A 91 -1.55 2.75 -0.10
N ALA A 92 -2.35 3.11 -1.11
CA ALA A 92 -3.74 2.70 -1.21
C ALA A 92 -3.87 1.19 -1.38
N LEU A 93 -3.16 0.60 -2.35
CA LEU A 93 -3.15 -0.85 -2.60
C LEU A 93 -2.76 -1.64 -1.34
N THR A 94 -1.73 -1.18 -0.64
CA THR A 94 -1.24 -1.86 0.57
C THR A 94 -2.23 -1.82 1.76
N ARG A 95 -3.32 -1.04 1.71
CA ARG A 95 -4.37 -1.05 2.76
C ARG A 95 -5.29 -2.26 2.69
N VAL A 96 -5.39 -2.90 1.52
CA VAL A 96 -6.18 -4.12 1.34
C VAL A 96 -5.32 -5.36 1.47
N THR A 97 -4.10 -5.34 0.97
CA THR A 97 -3.22 -6.51 0.99
C THR A 97 -2.77 -6.81 2.43
N GLY A 98 -3.38 -7.83 3.05
CA GLY A 98 -3.05 -8.30 4.39
C GLY A 98 -1.73 -9.07 4.47
N THR A 99 -1.53 -9.81 5.56
CA THR A 99 -0.32 -10.61 5.79
C THR A 99 -0.31 -11.97 5.10
N ASP A 100 -1.43 -12.42 4.54
CA ASP A 100 -1.53 -13.74 3.91
C ASP A 100 -1.89 -13.68 2.41
N THR A 101 -1.42 -14.71 1.70
CA THR A 101 -1.60 -14.93 0.25
C THR A 101 -3.08 -15.06 -0.12
N ALA A 102 -3.90 -15.69 0.73
CA ALA A 102 -5.31 -15.95 0.44
C ALA A 102 -6.16 -14.67 0.42
N ALA A 103 -5.85 -13.71 1.29
CA ALA A 103 -6.43 -12.38 1.30
C ALA A 103 -6.07 -11.63 0.02
N LEU A 104 -4.80 -11.66 -0.38
CA LEU A 104 -4.35 -11.05 -1.63
C LEU A 104 -5.14 -11.59 -2.84
N THR A 105 -5.26 -12.91 -2.98
CA THR A 105 -6.03 -13.56 -4.06
C THR A 105 -7.51 -13.13 -4.04
N ARG A 106 -8.18 -13.16 -2.88
CA ARG A 106 -9.58 -12.70 -2.76
C ARG A 106 -9.77 -11.24 -3.15
N ILE A 107 -8.84 -10.38 -2.74
CA ILE A 107 -8.89 -8.95 -3.06
C ILE A 107 -8.67 -8.72 -4.55
N GLY A 108 -7.69 -9.39 -5.15
CA GLY A 108 -7.45 -9.34 -6.58
C GLY A 108 -8.70 -9.76 -7.36
N ALA A 109 -9.34 -10.87 -6.97
CA ALA A 109 -10.58 -11.33 -7.60
C ALA A 109 -11.72 -10.29 -7.47
N ALA A 110 -11.86 -9.67 -6.29
CA ALA A 110 -12.88 -8.66 -6.04
C ALA A 110 -12.66 -7.37 -6.85
N ILE A 111 -11.41 -6.97 -7.06
CA ILE A 111 -11.04 -5.85 -7.94
C ILE A 111 -11.35 -6.23 -9.39
N ALA A 112 -10.87 -7.38 -9.87
CA ALA A 112 -11.09 -7.84 -11.24
C ALA A 112 -12.58 -7.90 -11.61
N ALA A 113 -13.43 -8.39 -10.70
CA ALA A 113 -14.88 -8.45 -10.93
C ALA A 113 -15.57 -7.08 -10.97
N GLY A 114 -15.00 -6.07 -10.30
CA GLY A 114 -15.52 -4.71 -10.19
C GLY A 114 -15.06 -3.77 -11.29
N GLU A 115 -13.90 -4.03 -11.89
CA GLU A 115 -13.30 -3.22 -12.94
C GLU A 115 -13.71 -3.73 -14.34
N PRO A 116 -14.36 -2.91 -15.18
CA PRO A 116 -14.83 -3.33 -16.51
C PRO A 116 -13.72 -3.94 -17.39
N GLU A 117 -12.52 -3.37 -17.32
CA GLU A 117 -11.35 -3.79 -18.12
C GLU A 117 -10.76 -5.12 -17.66
N LEU A 118 -10.97 -5.50 -16.39
CA LEU A 118 -10.35 -6.67 -15.77
C LEU A 118 -11.35 -7.82 -15.53
N ARG A 119 -12.60 -7.64 -15.94
CA ARG A 119 -13.71 -8.58 -15.66
C ARG A 119 -13.49 -9.99 -16.18
N HIS A 120 -12.66 -10.15 -17.21
CA HIS A 120 -12.31 -11.43 -17.81
C HIS A 120 -11.13 -12.12 -17.13
N VAL A 121 -10.43 -11.43 -16.22
CA VAL A 121 -9.25 -11.96 -15.53
C VAL A 121 -9.69 -12.84 -14.37
N MET A 122 -9.35 -14.12 -14.45
CA MET A 122 -9.54 -15.08 -13.37
C MET A 122 -8.34 -15.05 -12.42
N VAL A 123 -8.57 -14.60 -11.19
CA VAL A 123 -7.52 -14.52 -10.17
C VAL A 123 -7.42 -15.84 -9.41
N ALA A 124 -6.51 -16.71 -9.84
CA ALA A 124 -6.31 -18.05 -9.29
C ALA A 124 -5.22 -18.12 -8.20
N ASP A 125 -4.26 -17.19 -8.25
CA ASP A 125 -3.08 -17.16 -7.39
C ASP A 125 -2.74 -15.73 -6.97
N ALA A 126 -1.75 -15.59 -6.08
CA ALA A 126 -1.30 -14.28 -5.60
C ALA A 126 -0.58 -13.46 -6.67
N GLU A 127 0.08 -14.11 -7.62
CA GLU A 127 0.79 -13.42 -8.69
C GLU A 127 -0.18 -12.69 -9.63
N THR A 128 -1.25 -13.39 -10.04
CA THR A 128 -2.33 -12.83 -10.86
C THR A 128 -3.08 -11.76 -10.09
N ALA A 129 -3.27 -11.95 -8.77
CA ALA A 129 -3.89 -10.94 -7.92
C ALA A 129 -3.07 -9.66 -7.86
N GLU A 130 -1.75 -9.77 -7.67
CA GLU A 130 -0.84 -8.63 -7.69
C GLU A 130 -0.84 -7.95 -9.06
N ARG A 131 -0.88 -8.71 -10.16
CA ARG A 131 -0.97 -8.16 -11.51
C ARG A 131 -2.22 -7.31 -11.71
N VAL A 132 -3.38 -7.76 -11.23
CA VAL A 132 -4.64 -6.98 -11.23
C VAL A 132 -4.50 -5.68 -10.44
N LEU A 133 -3.86 -5.73 -9.27
CA LEU A 133 -3.59 -4.54 -8.46
C LEU A 133 -2.66 -3.55 -9.17
N LEU A 134 -1.64 -4.07 -9.86
CA LEU A 134 -0.70 -3.26 -10.65
C LEU A 134 -1.39 -2.62 -11.86
N ASP A 135 -2.21 -3.37 -12.60
CA ASP A 135 -2.93 -2.86 -13.77
C ASP A 135 -3.89 -1.74 -13.36
N LEU A 136 -4.65 -1.93 -12.26
CA LEU A 136 -5.46 -0.86 -11.65
C LEU A 136 -4.63 0.38 -11.33
N ALA A 137 -3.42 0.21 -10.79
CA ALA A 137 -2.53 1.31 -10.43
C ALA A 137 -1.96 2.03 -11.65
N LEU A 138 -1.70 1.32 -12.75
CA LEU A 138 -1.15 1.92 -13.98
C LEU A 138 -2.23 2.67 -14.76
N SER A 139 -3.45 2.14 -14.83
CA SER A 139 -4.55 2.74 -15.59
C SER A 139 -5.30 3.85 -14.84
N GLY A 140 -5.30 3.82 -13.50
CA GLY A 140 -6.09 4.74 -12.67
C GLY A 140 -5.33 5.95 -12.11
N THR A 141 -6.06 6.97 -11.64
CA THR A 141 -5.50 8.00 -10.75
C THR A 141 -5.37 7.46 -9.32
N ALA A 142 -4.60 8.12 -8.46
CA ALA A 142 -4.51 7.72 -7.05
C ALA A 142 -5.88 7.72 -6.35
N GLY A 143 -6.74 8.72 -6.63
CA GLY A 143 -8.08 8.78 -6.07
C GLY A 143 -9.02 7.68 -6.60
N HIS A 144 -8.85 7.26 -7.85
CA HIS A 144 -9.56 6.09 -8.38
C HIS A 144 -9.12 4.82 -7.64
N VAL A 145 -7.80 4.59 -7.51
CA VAL A 145 -7.27 3.44 -6.75
C VAL A 145 -7.81 3.43 -5.31
N GLU A 146 -7.78 4.58 -4.61
CA GLU A 146 -8.32 4.70 -3.26
C GLU A 146 -9.81 4.35 -3.18
N THR A 147 -10.60 4.78 -4.17
CA THR A 147 -12.04 4.50 -4.25
C THR A 147 -12.30 3.00 -4.41
N VAL A 148 -11.62 2.36 -5.35
CA VAL A 148 -11.74 0.92 -5.63
C VAL A 148 -11.32 0.10 -4.42
N VAL A 149 -10.14 0.41 -3.85
CA VAL A 149 -9.63 -0.21 -2.61
C VAL A 149 -10.64 -0.06 -1.48
N ALA A 150 -11.20 1.14 -1.26
CA ALA A 150 -12.18 1.37 -0.20
C ALA A 150 -13.47 0.56 -0.41
N ALA A 151 -13.95 0.44 -1.66
CA ALA A 151 -15.11 -0.38 -2.00
C ALA A 151 -14.85 -1.87 -1.72
N VAL A 152 -13.67 -2.38 -2.10
CA VAL A 152 -13.29 -3.77 -1.85
C VAL A 152 -13.14 -4.05 -0.36
N ARG A 153 -12.51 -3.16 0.42
CA ARG A 153 -12.44 -3.31 1.89
C ARG A 153 -13.81 -3.44 2.51
N ARG A 154 -14.77 -2.59 2.12
CA ARG A 154 -16.14 -2.66 2.65
C ARG A 154 -16.84 -3.99 2.37
N ARG A 155 -16.52 -4.64 1.25
CA ARG A 155 -17.09 -5.95 0.85
C ARG A 155 -16.37 -7.13 1.50
N CYS A 156 -15.05 -7.04 1.68
CA CYS A 156 -14.22 -8.15 2.16
C CYS A 156 -13.95 -8.13 3.68
N THR A 157 -14.32 -7.05 4.38
CA THR A 157 -14.26 -7.03 5.85
C THR A 157 -15.35 -7.97 6.36
N PRO A 158 -15.03 -9.07 7.06
CA PRO A 158 -16.06 -9.90 7.65
C PRO A 158 -16.89 -9.05 8.63
N PRO A 159 -18.21 -9.28 8.76
CA PRO A 159 -19.00 -8.62 9.77
C PRO A 159 -18.37 -8.95 11.13
N VAL A 160 -17.67 -7.99 11.73
CA VAL A 160 -17.21 -8.11 13.12
C VAL A 160 -18.47 -8.25 13.96
N ASP A 161 -18.69 -9.46 14.48
CA ASP A 161 -19.63 -9.83 15.52
C ASP A 161 -20.56 -8.70 15.99
N ALA A 162 -21.59 -8.43 15.18
CA ALA A 162 -22.75 -7.68 15.66
C ALA A 162 -23.42 -8.41 16.84
N ALA A 163 -23.16 -9.72 16.98
CA ALA A 163 -23.53 -10.55 18.13
C ALA A 163 -22.71 -10.21 19.41
N ALA A 164 -21.39 -10.00 19.32
CA ALA A 164 -20.56 -9.69 20.50
C ALA A 164 -20.87 -8.31 21.11
N ARG A 165 -21.35 -7.35 20.31
CA ARG A 165 -21.78 -6.04 20.84
C ARG A 165 -23.12 -6.09 21.57
N ARG A 166 -24.02 -7.03 21.26
CA ARG A 166 -25.31 -7.18 21.96
C ARG A 166 -25.16 -7.82 23.34
N VAL A 167 -24.21 -8.75 23.51
CA VAL A 167 -23.95 -9.38 24.82
C VAL A 167 -23.34 -8.38 25.82
N LEU A 168 -22.55 -7.41 25.36
CA LEU A 168 -22.01 -6.35 26.21
C LEU A 168 -23.00 -5.20 26.50
N ALA A 169 -24.11 -5.11 25.75
CA ALA A 169 -25.12 -4.06 25.92
C ALA A 169 -26.33 -4.50 26.78
N LEU A 170 -26.51 -5.80 27.03
CA LEU A 170 -27.60 -6.35 27.86
C LEU A 170 -27.13 -6.82 29.25
N GLY A 171 -25.85 -6.61 29.58
CA GLY A 171 -25.23 -7.01 30.86
C GLY A 171 -24.90 -5.85 31.80
N ARG A 172 -25.63 -4.74 31.76
CA ARG A 172 -25.51 -3.64 32.72
C ARG A 172 -26.84 -3.32 33.38
#